data_AF-A0A0U2VQ17-F1
#
_entry.id   AF-A0A0U2VQ17-F1
#
_cell.length_a   1.000
_cell.length_b   1.000
_cell.length_c   1.000
_cell.angle_alpha   90.00
_cell.angle_beta   90.00
_cell.angle_gamma   90.00
#
_symmetry.space_group_name_H-M   'P 1'
#
loop_
_entity.id
_entity.type
_entity.pdbx_description
1 polymer ?
#
loop_
_entity_poly.entity_id
_entity_poly.type
_entity_poly.pdbx_seq_one_letter_code
_entity_poly.pdbx_strand_id
1 'polypeptide(L)' 'MKKRTKYDDVYIDDNGVIFYQIECQSEGKRIRKKCKVGSDGKPFLSAFEAHKEVTRLKRELNQRRSNDHL' A
#
# COMPACT_ATOMS: atom_id res chain seq x y z
N MET A 1 -7.94 -5.66 -16.06
CA MET A 1 -8.91 -5.55 -14.96
C MET A 1 -8.15 -5.67 -13.63
N LYS A 2 -8.71 -5.16 -12.53
CA LYS A 2 -8.15 -5.38 -11.19
C LYS A 2 -9.14 -6.22 -10.39
N LYS A 3 -8.68 -7.33 -9.83
CA LYS A 3 -9.47 -8.15 -8.91
C LYS A 3 -9.13 -7.71 -7.49
N ARG A 4 -10.16 -7.42 -6.69
CA ARG A 4 -9.99 -7.15 -5.26
C ARG A 4 -9.64 -8.45 -4.55
N THR A 5 -8.72 -8.39 -3.60
CA THR A 5 -8.48 -9.49 -2.68
C THR A 5 -9.39 -9.35 -1.46
N LYS A 6 -9.28 -10.29 -0.51
CA LYS A 6 -9.94 -10.17 0.81
C LYS A 6 -9.38 -9.02 1.66
N TYR A 7 -8.22 -8.49 1.30
CA TYR A 7 -7.60 -7.37 2.00
C TYR A 7 -7.89 -6.07 1.27
N ASP A 8 -8.36 -5.07 2.02
CA ASP A 8 -8.53 -3.72 1.51
C ASP A 8 -7.19 -3.18 1.00
N ASP A 9 -7.26 -2.34 -0.03
CA ASP A 9 -6.11 -1.74 -0.72
C ASP A 9 -5.18 -2.74 -1.44
N VAL A 10 -5.48 -4.04 -1.44
CA VAL A 10 -4.69 -5.07 -2.15
C VAL A 10 -5.47 -5.69 -3.29
N TYR A 11 -4.83 -5.77 -4.45
CA TYR A 11 -5.42 -6.16 -5.72
C TYR A 11 -4.51 -7.14 -6.47
N ILE A 12 -5.11 -7.85 -7.42
CA ILE A 12 -4.43 -8.73 -8.36
C ILE A 12 -4.77 -8.23 -9.77
N ASP A 13 -3.77 -8.07 -10.63
CA ASP A 13 -4.00 -7.74 -12.04
C ASP A 13 -4.35 -8.98 -12.87
N ASP A 14 -4.63 -8.80 -14.16
CA ASP A 14 -5.00 -9.93 -15.04
C ASP A 14 -3.85 -10.93 -15.23
N ASN A 15 -2.60 -10.51 -14.99
CA ASN A 15 -1.41 -11.35 -15.09
C ASN A 15 -1.13 -12.12 -13.78
N GLY A 16 -2.01 -12.00 -12.79
CA GLY A 16 -1.80 -12.60 -11.46
C GLY A 16 -0.83 -11.82 -10.58
N VAL A 17 -0.38 -10.63 -10.99
CA VAL A 17 0.55 -9.82 -10.20
C VAL A 17 -0.20 -9.15 -9.06
N ILE A 18 0.29 -9.39 -7.84
CA ILE A 18 -0.25 -8.81 -6.62
C ILE A 18 0.33 -7.42 -6.44
N PHE A 19 -0.52 -6.45 -6.16
CA PHE A 19 -0.11 -5.08 -5.91
C PHE A 19 -1.02 -4.42 -4.89
N TYR A 20 -0.46 -3.48 -4.13
CA TYR A 20 -1.28 -2.61 -3.29
C TYR A 20 -1.49 -1.26 -3.95
N GLN A 21 -2.59 -0.62 -3.58
CA GLN A 21 -2.90 0.75 -3.96
C GLN A 21 -3.53 1.47 -2.78
N ILE A 22 -2.81 2.44 -2.24
CA ILE A 22 -3.27 3.28 -1.13
C ILE A 22 -3.55 4.70 -1.61
N GLU A 23 -4.57 5.31 -1.04
CA GLU A 23 -4.85 6.74 -1.19
C GLU A 23 -4.45 7.44 0.11
N CYS A 24 -3.56 8.43 -0.01
CA CYS A 24 -3.15 9.26 1.11
C CYS A 24 -3.51 10.72 0.77
N GLN A 25 -3.92 11.48 1.78
CA GLN A 25 -4.08 12.92 1.67
C GLN A 25 -2.90 13.57 2.38
N SER A 26 -2.04 14.26 1.62
CA SER A 26 -0.93 15.06 2.16
C SER A 26 -1.08 16.47 1.65
N GLU A 27 -1.04 17.47 2.55
CA GLU A 27 -1.10 18.90 2.19
C GLU A 27 -2.30 19.27 1.29
N GLY A 28 -3.48 18.72 1.57
CA GLY A 28 -4.71 18.98 0.79
C GLY A 28 -4.75 18.31 -0.60
N LYS A 29 -3.70 17.58 -1.00
CA LYS A 29 -3.65 16.82 -2.26
C LYS A 29 -3.89 15.35 -2.03
N ARG A 30 -4.69 14.73 -2.90
CA ARG A 30 -4.88 13.26 -2.93
C ARG A 30 -3.74 12.64 -3.71
N ILE A 31 -2.93 11.84 -3.04
CA ILE A 31 -1.83 11.07 -3.63
C ILE A 31 -2.26 9.60 -3.66
N ARG A 32 -2.26 9.01 -4.87
CA ARG A 32 -2.52 7.58 -5.07
C ARG A 32 -1.20 6.87 -5.28
N LYS A 33 -0.79 6.05 -4.32
CA LYS A 33 0.44 5.25 -4.41
C LYS A 33 0.09 3.83 -4.79
N LYS A 34 0.66 3.34 -5.89
CA LYS A 34 0.54 1.95 -6.35
C LYS A 34 1.92 1.32 -6.32
N CYS A 35 2.05 0.15 -5.71
CA CYS A 35 3.31 -0.60 -5.71
C CYS A 35 3.05 -2.09 -5.91
N LYS A 36 3.92 -2.71 -6.69
CA LYS A 36 3.91 -4.15 -6.99
C LYS A 36 5.00 -4.91 -6.23
N VAL A 37 5.91 -4.18 -5.59
CA VAL A 37 7.07 -4.71 -4.90
C VAL A 37 7.10 -4.24 -3.44
N GLY A 38 7.69 -5.05 -2.58
CA GLY A 38 7.96 -4.73 -1.19
C GLY A 38 9.14 -3.76 -1.04
N SER A 39 9.45 -3.41 0.22
CA SER A 39 10.61 -2.58 0.56
C SER A 39 11.96 -3.21 0.18
N ASP A 40 11.99 -4.52 -0.02
CA ASP A 40 13.14 -5.31 -0.46
C ASP A 40 13.31 -5.33 -1.99
N GLY A 41 12.41 -4.67 -2.72
CA GLY A 41 12.41 -4.63 -4.19
C GLY A 41 11.85 -5.90 -4.84
N LYS A 42 11.35 -6.88 -4.08
CA LYS A 42 10.79 -8.12 -4.64
C LYS A 42 9.28 -8.02 -4.87
N PRO A 43 8.73 -8.69 -5.89
CA PRO A 43 7.30 -8.80 -6.08
C PRO A 43 6.63 -9.50 -4.89
N PHE A 44 5.40 -9.09 -4.58
CA PHE A 44 4.62 -9.76 -3.55
C PHE A 44 4.26 -11.19 -3.98
N LEU A 45 4.55 -12.16 -3.12
CA LEU A 45 4.22 -13.56 -3.33
C LEU A 45 2.79 -13.88 -2.89
N SER A 46 2.23 -13.04 -2.00
CA SER A 46 0.87 -13.21 -1.51
C SER A 46 0.17 -11.89 -1.21
N ALA A 47 -1.17 -11.92 -1.21
CA ALA A 47 -1.97 -10.76 -0.85
C ALA A 47 -1.78 -10.36 0.62
N PHE A 48 -1.45 -11.33 1.48
CA PHE A 48 -1.13 -11.08 2.90
C PHE A 48 0.15 -10.26 3.05
N GLU A 49 1.18 -10.59 2.28
CA GLU A 49 2.45 -9.87 2.28
C GLU A 49 2.26 -8.41 1.84
N ALA A 50 1.52 -8.18 0.76
CA ALA A 50 1.15 -6.84 0.32
C ALA A 50 0.35 -6.08 1.39
N HIS A 51 -0.59 -6.73 2.08
CA HIS A 51 -1.38 -6.11 3.15
C HIS A 51 -0.54 -5.75 4.38
N LYS A 52 0.41 -6.61 4.76
CA LYS A 52 1.37 -6.35 5.83
C LYS A 52 2.18 -5.09 5.52
N GLU A 53 2.59 -4.92 4.27
CA GLU A 53 3.36 -3.76 3.85
C GLU A 53 2.52 -2.47 3.81
N VAL A 54 1.28 -2.55 3.33
CA VAL A 54 0.31 -1.43 3.45
C VAL A 54 0.13 -1.01 4.91
N THR A 55 0.00 -1.98 5.82
CA THR A 55 -0.16 -1.72 7.25
C THR A 55 1.07 -1.02 7.83
N ARG A 56 2.28 -1.46 7.44
CA ARG A 56 3.54 -0.80 7.82
C ARG A 56 3.57 0.66 7.35
N LEU A 57 3.24 0.92 6.08
CA LEU A 57 3.20 2.26 5.50
C LEU A 57 2.17 3.17 6.18
N LYS A 58 0.97 2.66 6.47
CA LYS A 58 -0.07 3.42 7.19
C LYS A 58 0.41 3.82 8.60
N ARG A 59 1.07 2.90 9.32
CA ARG A 59 1.66 3.18 10.65
C ARG A 59 2.77 4.23 10.56
N GLU A 60 3.67 4.09 9.59
CA GLU A 60 4.76 5.03 9.37
C GLU A 60 4.25 6.45 9.05
N LEU A 61 3.25 6.56 8.18
CA LEU A 61 2.60 7.84 7.87
C LEU A 61 1.91 8.46 9.08
N ASN A 62 1.24 7.65 9.90
CA ASN A 62 0.58 8.13 11.12
C ASN A 62 1.59 8.62 12.17
N GLN A 63 2.71 7.92 12.32
CA GLN A 63 3.76 8.30 13.25
C GLN A 63 4.49 9.58 12.80
N ARG A 64 4.77 9.75 11.51
CA ARG A 64 5.34 11.00 10.97
C ARG A 64 4.42 12.19 11.24
N ARG A 65 3.13 12.05 10.94
CA ARG A 65 2.12 13.08 11.25
C ARG A 65 2.08 13.47 12.74
N SER A 66 2.26 12.50 13.65
CA SER A 66 2.30 12.78 15.09
C SER A 66 3.58 13.49 15.53
N ASN A 67 4.70 13.27 14.84
CA ASN A 67 6.00 13.88 15.18
C ASN A 67 6.18 15.27 14.56
N ASP A 68 5.47 15.60 13.48
CA ASP A 68 5.48 16.94 12.86
C ASP A 68 4.72 18.01 13.67
N HIS A 69 4.35 17.72 14.92
CA HIS A 69 3.65 18.65 15.85
C HIS A 69 4.48 18.98 17.10
N LEU A 70 5.81 18.82 17.05
CA LEU A 70 6.76 19.20 18.10
C LEU A 70 7.75 20.27 17.60
#